data_AF-A0A5N1I8R4-F1
#
_entry.id   AF-A0A5N1I8R4-F1
#
_cell.length_a   1.000
_cell.length_b   1.000
_cell.length_c   1.000
_cell.angle_alpha   90.00
_cell.angle_beta   90.00
_cell.angle_gamma   90.00
#
_symmetry.space_group_name_H-M   'P 1'
#
loop_
_entity.id
_entity.type
_entity.pdbx_description
1 polymer ?
#
loop_
_entity_poly.entity_id
_entity_poly.type
_entity_poly.pdbx_seq_one_letter_code
_entity_poly.pdbx_strand_id
1 'polypeptide(L)'
;MKNRIKELRKKNSYTQEDLSKLLKNEGISANRTTIYRYESGARVPSEKTWKGLAKIFDVPINYIKGNGLQYDEIPSKILSELINTYYDDFEDIVFTTLKNNIKYWLITKEVKKIADSLDSKSSLTTDYGKLFWKNVFSFLFKPNIFKIAEGQNTIYLQCKMNSLIEQKLKKEISNNKFVHNFREKDAKLMQQFYNCNNKYTFIPAIDDLINYLQYYKTQIQREQK
;
A
#
# COMPACT_ATOMS: atom_id res chain seq x y z
N MET A 1 -22.19 16.78 6.35
CA MET A 1 -21.28 15.61 6.30
C MET A 1 -22.07 14.35 6.59
N LYS A 2 -21.92 13.31 5.77
CA LYS A 2 -22.65 12.04 5.91
C LYS A 2 -21.80 11.09 6.75
N ASN A 3 -22.18 10.85 8.00
CA ASN A 3 -21.55 9.81 8.82
C ASN A 3 -21.93 8.41 8.32
N ARG A 4 -21.18 7.39 8.75
CA ARG A 4 -21.35 5.99 8.31
C ARG A 4 -22.14 5.11 9.29
N ILE A 5 -22.79 5.70 10.30
CA ILE A 5 -23.50 4.96 11.35
C ILE A 5 -24.58 4.05 10.74
N LYS A 6 -25.39 4.59 9.82
CA LYS A 6 -26.48 3.85 9.18
C LYS A 6 -25.99 2.70 8.32
N GLU A 7 -24.91 2.94 7.58
CA GLU A 7 -24.26 1.94 6.72
C GLU A 7 -23.71 0.78 7.55
N LEU A 8 -22.93 1.09 8.57
CA LEU A 8 -22.33 0.10 9.47
C LEU A 8 -23.39 -0.70 10.24
N ARG A 9 -24.43 -0.03 10.72
CA ARG A 9 -25.55 -0.69 11.38
C ARG A 9 -26.22 -1.72 10.46
N LYS A 10 -26.53 -1.32 9.22
CA LYS A 10 -27.13 -2.22 8.23
C LYS A 10 -26.20 -3.36 7.83
N LYS A 11 -24.90 -3.08 7.65
CA LYS A 11 -23.88 -4.09 7.33
C LYS A 11 -23.78 -5.18 8.40
N ASN A 12 -23.96 -4.82 9.66
CA ASN A 12 -23.99 -5.74 10.79
C ASN A 12 -25.40 -6.30 11.09
N SER A 13 -26.39 -6.04 10.23
CA SER A 13 -27.79 -6.49 10.40
C SER A 13 -28.46 -6.06 11.69
N TYR A 14 -28.04 -4.93 12.28
CA TYR A 14 -28.65 -4.38 13.49
C TYR A 14 -29.85 -3.51 13.17
N THR A 15 -30.90 -3.57 13.97
CA THR A 15 -31.94 -2.53 14.00
C THR A 15 -31.44 -1.29 14.76
N GLN A 16 -32.12 -0.16 14.63
CA GLN A 16 -31.79 1.03 15.44
C GLN A 16 -31.97 0.77 16.93
N GLU A 17 -32.86 -0.16 17.30
CA GLU A 17 -33.07 -0.59 18.68
C GLU A 17 -31.90 -1.44 19.18
N ASP A 18 -31.37 -2.33 18.34
CA ASP A 18 -30.20 -3.15 18.69
C ASP A 18 -28.97 -2.28 18.91
N LEU A 19 -28.73 -1.29 18.04
CA LEU A 19 -27.62 -0.35 18.22
C LEU A 19 -27.77 0.50 19.50
N SER A 20 -29.00 0.89 19.84
CA SER A 20 -29.34 1.56 21.11
C SER A 20 -28.95 0.69 22.32
N LYS A 21 -29.29 -0.61 22.29
CA LYS A 21 -28.92 -1.57 23.34
C LYS A 21 -27.40 -1.78 23.43
N LEU A 22 -26.72 -1.91 22.29
CA LEU A 22 -25.26 -2.07 22.25
C LEU A 22 -24.54 -0.86 22.85
N LEU A 23 -24.99 0.36 22.54
CA LEU A 23 -24.44 1.57 23.16
C LEU A 23 -24.72 1.64 24.67
N LYS A 24 -25.89 1.15 25.11
CA LYS A 24 -26.21 1.06 26.53
C LYS A 24 -25.22 0.14 27.27
N ASN A 25 -24.81 -0.97 26.65
CA ASN A 25 -23.79 -1.87 27.21
C ASN A 25 -22.41 -1.19 27.35
N GLU A 26 -22.11 -0.19 26.50
CA GLU A 26 -20.92 0.67 26.59
C GLU A 26 -21.11 1.86 27.56
N GLY A 27 -22.17 1.86 28.37
CA GLY A 27 -22.48 2.93 29.32
C GLY A 27 -22.88 4.25 28.63
N ILE A 28 -23.48 4.17 27.45
CA ILE A 28 -23.94 5.31 26.64
C ILE A 28 -25.46 5.20 26.44
N SER A 29 -26.21 6.14 27.01
CA SER A 29 -27.66 6.18 26.83
C SER A 29 -28.02 6.86 25.50
N ALA A 30 -28.48 6.08 24.53
CA ALA A 30 -28.98 6.58 23.24
C ALA A 30 -30.16 5.74 22.78
N ASN A 31 -31.38 6.27 22.90
CA ASN A 31 -32.59 5.57 22.45
C ASN A 31 -32.67 5.49 20.91
N ARG A 32 -33.58 4.66 20.38
CA ARG A 32 -33.81 4.49 18.93
C ARG A 32 -33.94 5.82 18.17
N THR A 33 -34.70 6.78 18.70
CA THR A 33 -34.88 8.10 18.07
C THR A 33 -33.58 8.90 18.00
N THR A 34 -32.76 8.80 19.05
CA THR A 34 -31.41 9.39 19.08
C THR A 34 -30.51 8.75 18.03
N ILE A 35 -30.55 7.42 17.87
CA ILE A 35 -29.84 6.73 16.79
C ILE A 35 -30.29 7.24 15.42
N TYR A 36 -31.59 7.34 15.18
CA TYR A 36 -32.11 7.90 13.92
C TYR A 36 -31.60 9.33 13.64
N ARG A 37 -31.56 10.18 14.67
CA ARG A 37 -31.03 11.55 14.56
C ARG A 37 -29.52 11.57 14.29
N TYR A 38 -28.77 10.63 14.86
CA TYR A 38 -27.36 10.43 14.52
C TYR A 38 -27.19 10.01 13.06
N GLU A 39 -27.94 9.00 12.60
CA GLU A 39 -27.87 8.48 11.23
C GLU A 39 -28.25 9.50 10.15
N SER A 40 -29.22 10.36 10.43
CA SER A 40 -29.65 11.44 9.53
C SER A 40 -28.71 12.65 9.57
N GLY A 41 -27.80 12.72 10.54
CA GLY A 41 -26.95 13.89 10.77
C GLY A 41 -27.67 15.05 11.47
N ALA A 42 -28.95 14.89 11.81
CA ALA A 42 -29.72 15.89 12.56
C ALA A 42 -29.18 16.12 13.98
N ARG A 43 -28.40 15.17 14.52
CA ARG A 43 -27.65 15.32 15.77
C ARG A 43 -26.24 14.77 15.59
N VAL A 44 -25.25 15.51 16.09
CA VAL A 44 -23.86 15.04 16.13
C VAL A 44 -23.64 14.23 17.44
N PRO A 45 -23.17 12.98 17.37
CA PRO A 45 -22.77 12.22 18.55
C PRO A 45 -21.64 12.90 19.33
N SER A 46 -21.62 12.70 20.65
CA SER A 46 -20.50 13.13 21.49
C SER A 46 -19.25 12.27 21.25
N GLU A 47 -18.07 12.75 21.67
CA GLU A 47 -16.82 11.99 21.50
C GLU A 47 -16.87 10.63 22.22
N LYS A 48 -17.48 10.56 23.40
CA LYS A 48 -17.75 9.28 24.10
C LYS A 48 -18.61 8.35 23.24
N THR A 49 -19.64 8.88 22.58
CA THR A 49 -20.53 8.10 21.72
C THR A 49 -19.80 7.61 20.47
N TRP A 50 -18.97 8.46 19.85
CA TRP A 50 -18.14 8.05 18.72
C TRP A 50 -17.18 6.91 19.05
N LYS A 51 -16.54 6.96 20.21
CA LYS A 51 -15.69 5.87 20.72
C LYS A 51 -16.48 4.57 20.95
N GLY A 52 -17.68 4.67 21.52
CA GLY A 52 -18.56 3.51 21.71
C GLY A 52 -18.99 2.89 20.37
N LEU A 53 -19.41 3.71 19.41
CA LEU A 53 -19.75 3.25 18.05
C LEU A 53 -18.54 2.60 17.36
N ALA A 54 -17.35 3.17 17.49
CA ALA A 54 -16.08 2.63 16.94
C ALA A 54 -15.79 1.24 17.47
N LYS A 55 -15.95 1.06 18.78
CA LYS A 55 -15.76 -0.24 19.43
C LYS A 55 -16.82 -1.26 19.02
N ILE A 56 -18.10 -0.87 18.95
CA ILE A 56 -19.20 -1.78 18.56
C ILE A 56 -19.03 -2.29 17.13
N PHE A 57 -18.59 -1.43 16.22
CA PHE A 57 -18.43 -1.78 14.81
C PHE A 57 -17.03 -2.29 14.45
N ASP A 58 -16.09 -2.26 15.40
CA ASP A 58 -14.67 -2.58 15.20
C ASP A 58 -14.05 -1.81 14.02
N VAL A 59 -14.23 -0.50 14.00
CA VAL A 59 -13.68 0.40 12.96
C VAL A 59 -13.10 1.68 13.56
N PRO A 60 -12.18 2.38 12.87
CA PRO A 60 -11.65 3.65 13.35
C PRO A 60 -12.73 4.71 13.53
N ILE A 61 -12.59 5.58 14.54
CA ILE A 61 -13.53 6.67 14.81
C ILE A 61 -13.76 7.56 13.58
N ASN A 62 -12.68 7.89 12.86
CA ASN A 62 -12.75 8.72 11.65
C ASN A 62 -13.56 8.07 10.53
N TYR A 63 -13.51 6.74 10.41
CA TYR A 63 -14.36 5.99 9.47
C TYR A 63 -15.83 6.25 9.77
N ILE A 64 -16.26 6.09 11.02
CA ILE A 64 -17.68 6.26 11.39
C ILE A 64 -18.13 7.72 11.24
N LYS A 65 -17.24 8.67 11.59
CA LYS A 65 -17.49 10.11 11.39
C LYS A 65 -17.68 10.48 9.91
N GLY A 66 -17.22 9.63 8.99
CA GLY A 66 -17.19 9.91 7.55
C GLY A 66 -16.00 10.78 7.15
N ASN A 67 -14.95 10.83 7.98
CA ASN A 67 -13.75 11.67 7.83
C ASN A 67 -12.57 10.90 7.21
N GLY A 68 -12.85 9.96 6.31
CA GLY A 68 -11.83 9.17 5.62
C GLY A 68 -12.22 8.90 4.17
N LEU A 69 -11.38 8.16 3.45
CA LEU A 69 -11.55 7.93 2.01
C LEU A 69 -12.90 7.26 1.70
N GLN A 70 -13.66 7.80 0.74
CA GLN A 70 -14.84 7.13 0.24
C GLN A 70 -14.45 6.06 -0.79
N TYR A 71 -15.21 4.96 -0.84
CA TYR A 71 -14.87 3.81 -1.68
C TYR A 71 -14.64 4.18 -3.15
N ASP A 72 -15.50 5.05 -3.69
CA ASP A 72 -15.50 5.58 -5.04
C ASP A 72 -14.36 6.58 -5.31
N GLU A 73 -13.85 7.24 -4.28
CA GLU A 73 -12.71 8.17 -4.37
C GLU A 73 -11.35 7.45 -4.32
N ILE A 74 -11.29 6.25 -3.73
CA ILE A 74 -10.04 5.50 -3.54
C ILE A 74 -9.27 5.29 -4.86
N PRO A 75 -9.89 4.87 -5.98
CA PRO A 75 -9.17 4.71 -7.24
C PRO A 75 -8.50 6.00 -7.72
N SER A 76 -9.22 7.12 -7.69
CA SER A 76 -8.65 8.43 -8.05
C SER A 76 -7.55 8.83 -7.08
N LYS A 77 -7.72 8.53 -5.79
CA LYS A 77 -6.72 8.85 -4.78
C LYS A 77 -5.44 8.04 -4.97
N ILE A 78 -5.53 6.73 -5.17
CA ILE A 78 -4.38 5.87 -5.49
C ILE A 78 -3.62 6.44 -6.69
N LEU A 79 -4.34 6.80 -7.75
CA LEU A 79 -3.73 7.35 -8.95
C LEU A 79 -2.99 8.66 -8.67
N SER A 80 -3.61 9.60 -7.97
CA SER A 80 -2.96 10.86 -7.60
C SER A 80 -1.75 10.65 -6.69
N GLU A 81 -1.86 9.76 -5.71
CA GLU A 81 -0.74 9.47 -4.79
C GLU A 81 0.44 8.83 -5.55
N LEU A 82 0.20 7.90 -6.49
CA LEU A 82 1.26 7.31 -7.32
C LEU A 82 2.01 8.38 -8.13
N ILE A 83 1.25 9.22 -8.83
CA ILE A 83 1.79 10.21 -9.77
C ILE A 83 2.55 11.28 -9.00
N ASN A 84 1.93 11.88 -7.99
CA ASN A 84 2.55 12.91 -7.17
C ASN A 84 3.82 12.36 -6.49
N THR A 85 3.76 11.17 -5.89
CA THR A 85 4.94 10.53 -5.28
C THR A 85 6.08 10.31 -6.27
N TYR A 86 5.77 10.05 -7.54
CA TYR A 86 6.79 9.83 -8.57
C TYR A 86 7.46 11.14 -9.03
N TYR A 87 6.67 12.15 -9.36
CA TYR A 87 7.15 13.38 -9.99
C TYR A 87 7.54 14.48 -9.01
N ASP A 88 6.91 14.53 -7.84
CA ASP A 88 7.19 15.60 -6.88
C ASP A 88 8.47 15.26 -6.09
N ASP A 89 9.24 16.30 -5.77
CA ASP A 89 10.42 16.19 -4.93
C ASP A 89 10.03 16.37 -3.46
N PHE A 90 9.94 15.26 -2.74
CA PHE A 90 9.71 15.23 -1.30
C PHE A 90 11.03 15.01 -0.55
N GLU A 91 11.31 15.84 0.45
CA GLU A 91 12.45 15.65 1.38
C GLU A 91 12.16 14.64 2.52
N ASP A 92 10.92 14.14 2.62
CA ASP A 92 10.49 13.23 3.69
C ASP A 92 10.88 11.77 3.43
N ILE A 93 11.44 11.10 4.45
CA ILE A 93 11.93 9.71 4.42
C ILE A 93 10.83 8.69 4.05
N VAL A 94 9.60 8.88 4.54
CA VAL A 94 8.49 7.96 4.26
C VAL A 94 8.12 8.03 2.78
N PHE A 95 8.06 9.25 2.23
CA PHE A 95 7.83 9.49 0.80
C PHE A 95 8.99 8.99 -0.05
N THR A 96 10.22 9.10 0.45
CA THR A 96 11.43 8.58 -0.20
C THR A 96 11.33 7.07 -0.44
N THR A 97 10.82 6.31 0.52
CA THR A 97 10.71 4.85 0.38
C THR A 97 9.66 4.45 -0.66
N LEU A 98 8.47 5.07 -0.61
CA LEU A 98 7.43 4.81 -1.61
C LEU A 98 7.87 5.25 -3.02
N LYS A 99 8.50 6.42 -3.16
CA LYS A 99 9.05 6.92 -4.43
C LYS A 99 10.07 5.95 -5.01
N ASN A 100 11.00 5.46 -4.19
CA ASN A 100 11.99 4.46 -4.61
C ASN A 100 11.33 3.16 -5.06
N ASN A 101 10.34 2.66 -4.31
CA ASN A 101 9.64 1.42 -4.68
C ASN A 101 8.83 1.57 -5.97
N ILE A 102 8.17 2.72 -6.20
CA ILE A 102 7.52 3.03 -7.48
C ILE A 102 8.55 3.02 -8.62
N LYS A 103 9.68 3.71 -8.45
CA LYS A 103 10.77 3.75 -9.43
C LYS A 103 11.30 2.36 -9.75
N TYR A 104 11.58 1.54 -8.74
CA TYR A 104 12.08 0.17 -8.94
C TYR A 104 11.05 -0.71 -9.63
N TRP A 105 9.76 -0.54 -9.33
CA TRP A 105 8.71 -1.28 -10.01
C TRP A 105 8.66 -0.93 -11.51
N LEU A 106 8.75 0.35 -11.84
CA LEU A 106 8.78 0.82 -13.23
C LEU A 106 10.01 0.29 -14.00
N ILE A 107 11.18 0.21 -13.34
CA ILE A 107 12.39 -0.40 -13.91
C ILE A 107 12.17 -1.89 -14.15
N THR A 108 11.63 -2.60 -13.15
CA THR A 108 11.38 -4.05 -13.23
C THR A 108 10.39 -4.39 -14.34
N LYS A 109 9.49 -3.47 -14.69
CA LYS A 109 8.54 -3.61 -15.79
C LYS A 109 9.01 -3.00 -17.10
N GLU A 110 10.24 -2.51 -17.17
CA GLU A 110 10.86 -1.91 -18.37
C GLU A 110 10.10 -0.71 -18.95
N VAL A 111 9.27 -0.06 -18.14
CA VAL A 111 8.42 1.07 -18.55
C VAL A 111 8.84 2.40 -17.94
N LYS A 112 9.96 2.44 -17.20
CA LYS A 112 10.45 3.69 -16.58
C LYS A 112 10.65 4.81 -17.61
N LYS A 113 11.23 4.51 -18.78
CA LYS A 113 11.42 5.52 -19.85
C LYS A 113 10.09 6.13 -20.31
N ILE A 114 9.02 5.33 -20.35
CA ILE A 114 7.67 5.81 -20.70
C ILE A 114 7.17 6.74 -19.59
N ALA A 115 7.32 6.35 -18.32
CA ALA A 115 6.97 7.20 -17.19
C ALA A 115 7.77 8.52 -17.19
N ASP A 116 9.06 8.49 -17.50
CA ASP A 116 9.91 9.69 -17.58
C ASP A 116 9.53 10.61 -18.75
N SER A 117 8.96 10.06 -19.83
CA SER A 117 8.49 10.85 -20.96
C SER A 117 7.15 11.56 -20.72
N LEU A 118 6.43 11.15 -19.66
CA LEU A 118 5.22 11.79 -19.19
C LEU A 118 5.58 12.85 -18.13
N ASP A 119 4.60 13.69 -17.81
CA ASP A 119 4.67 14.61 -16.68
C ASP A 119 3.48 14.36 -15.72
N SER A 120 3.49 15.01 -14.55
CA SER A 120 2.41 14.86 -13.55
C SER A 120 1.03 15.24 -14.11
N LYS A 121 0.97 16.33 -14.89
CA LYS A 121 -0.26 16.87 -15.48
C LYS A 121 -0.87 15.90 -16.50
N SER A 122 -0.11 15.47 -17.49
CA SER A 122 -0.49 14.51 -18.53
C SER A 122 -0.86 13.16 -17.92
N SER A 123 -0.12 12.71 -16.90
CA SER A 123 -0.43 11.49 -16.14
C SER A 123 -1.79 11.55 -15.44
N LEU A 124 -2.20 12.72 -14.95
CA LEU A 124 -3.48 12.92 -14.25
C LEU A 124 -4.67 13.26 -15.17
N THR A 125 -4.42 13.86 -16.34
CA THR A 125 -5.49 14.44 -17.16
C THR A 125 -5.80 13.62 -18.41
N THR A 126 -4.79 13.03 -19.06
CA THR A 126 -4.97 12.27 -20.30
C THR A 126 -5.43 10.84 -20.03
N ASP A 127 -6.24 10.28 -20.94
CA ASP A 127 -6.66 8.88 -20.83
C ASP A 127 -5.47 7.92 -20.92
N TYR A 128 -4.51 8.21 -21.81
CA TYR A 128 -3.27 7.44 -21.91
C TYR A 128 -2.48 7.44 -20.60
N GLY A 129 -2.23 8.62 -20.02
CA GLY A 129 -1.49 8.75 -18.76
C GLY A 129 -2.18 8.02 -17.62
N LYS A 130 -3.49 8.22 -17.44
CA LYS A 130 -4.28 7.51 -16.41
C LYS A 130 -4.23 5.99 -16.60
N LEU A 131 -4.37 5.52 -17.84
CA LEU A 131 -4.41 4.10 -18.18
C LEU A 131 -3.03 3.45 -17.98
N PHE A 132 -1.95 4.14 -18.33
CA PHE A 132 -0.57 3.70 -18.10
C PHE A 132 -0.34 3.35 -16.62
N TRP A 133 -0.58 4.31 -15.71
CA TRP A 133 -0.38 4.10 -14.28
C TRP A 133 -1.31 3.02 -13.71
N LYS A 134 -2.58 3.00 -14.14
CA LYS A 134 -3.54 1.96 -13.73
C LYS A 134 -3.11 0.56 -14.18
N ASN A 135 -2.56 0.41 -15.37
CA ASN A 135 -2.14 -0.89 -15.90
C ASN A 135 -0.88 -1.40 -15.18
N VAL A 136 0.14 -0.54 -15.08
CA VAL A 136 1.42 -0.88 -14.43
C VAL A 136 1.22 -1.24 -12.95
N PHE A 137 0.32 -0.54 -12.26
CA PHE A 137 0.00 -0.75 -10.84
C PHE A 137 -1.38 -1.40 -10.63
N SER A 138 -1.85 -2.20 -11.58
CA SER A 138 -3.20 -2.81 -11.57
C SER A 138 -3.55 -3.57 -10.29
N PHE A 139 -2.54 -4.10 -9.59
CA PHE A 139 -2.72 -4.78 -8.31
C PHE A 139 -3.18 -3.86 -7.15
N LEU A 140 -2.96 -2.55 -7.24
CA LEU A 140 -3.49 -1.56 -6.30
C LEU A 140 -4.97 -1.25 -6.55
N PHE A 141 -5.44 -1.44 -7.80
CA PHE A 141 -6.80 -1.11 -8.22
C PHE A 141 -7.79 -2.28 -8.03
N LYS A 142 -7.59 -3.09 -6.98
CA LYS A 142 -8.44 -4.24 -6.68
C LYS A 142 -9.50 -3.91 -5.63
N PRO A 143 -10.74 -4.46 -5.73
CA PRO A 143 -11.82 -4.17 -4.80
C PRO A 143 -11.49 -4.45 -3.33
N ASN A 144 -10.67 -5.45 -3.04
CA ASN A 144 -10.24 -5.77 -1.68
C ASN A 144 -9.33 -4.68 -1.09
N ILE A 145 -8.50 -4.02 -1.90
CA ILE A 145 -7.68 -2.90 -1.45
C ILE A 145 -8.58 -1.71 -1.11
N PHE A 146 -9.59 -1.45 -1.93
CA PHE A 146 -10.55 -0.37 -1.68
C PHE A 146 -11.32 -0.59 -0.38
N LYS A 147 -11.79 -1.81 -0.12
CA LYS A 147 -12.47 -2.16 1.15
C LYS A 147 -11.59 -1.93 2.39
N ILE A 148 -10.27 -2.17 2.28
CA ILE A 148 -9.33 -1.99 3.40
C ILE A 148 -8.99 -0.51 3.62
N ALA A 149 -8.89 0.27 2.53
CA ALA A 149 -8.57 1.69 2.58
C ALA A 149 -9.79 2.59 2.86
N GLU A 150 -11.00 2.08 2.66
CA GLU A 150 -12.23 2.81 2.93
C GLU A 150 -12.26 3.34 4.36
N GLY A 151 -12.60 4.63 4.50
CA GLY A 151 -12.63 5.44 5.71
C GLY A 151 -11.32 5.50 6.51
N GLN A 152 -10.21 5.07 5.93
CA GLN A 152 -8.86 5.37 6.42
C GLN A 152 -8.40 6.75 5.91
N ASN A 153 -7.28 7.23 6.44
CA ASN A 153 -6.65 8.47 5.98
C ASN A 153 -5.66 8.21 4.82
N THR A 154 -5.20 9.29 4.17
CA THR A 154 -4.24 9.21 3.06
C THR A 154 -2.93 8.53 3.45
N ILE A 155 -2.44 8.76 4.67
CA ILE A 155 -1.19 8.16 5.18
C ILE A 155 -1.32 6.63 5.20
N TYR A 156 -2.43 6.10 5.72
CA TYR A 156 -2.71 4.67 5.70
C TYR A 156 -2.72 4.12 4.27
N LEU A 157 -3.38 4.83 3.34
CA LEU A 157 -3.41 4.43 1.93
C LEU A 157 -2.00 4.36 1.34
N GLN A 158 -1.18 5.38 1.54
CA GLN A 158 0.21 5.44 1.08
C GLN A 158 1.05 4.28 1.66
N CYS A 159 0.96 4.03 2.97
CA CYS A 159 1.63 2.89 3.62
C CYS A 159 1.18 1.55 3.02
N LYS A 160 -0.13 1.40 2.76
CA LYS A 160 -0.69 0.19 2.16
C LYS A 160 -0.20 0.00 0.72
N MET A 161 -0.16 1.07 -0.07
CA MET A 161 0.40 1.06 -1.42
C MET A 161 1.87 0.64 -1.40
N ASN A 162 2.68 1.26 -0.54
CA ASN A 162 4.10 0.96 -0.41
C ASN A 162 4.34 -0.52 -0.09
N SER A 163 3.64 -1.05 0.92
CA SER A 163 3.75 -2.46 1.32
C SER A 163 3.39 -3.42 0.19
N LEU A 164 2.35 -3.11 -0.59
CA LEU A 164 1.95 -3.95 -1.73
C LEU A 164 2.98 -3.90 -2.87
N ILE A 165 3.51 -2.72 -3.20
CA ILE A 165 4.56 -2.57 -4.21
C ILE A 165 5.81 -3.33 -3.77
N GLU A 166 6.21 -3.21 -2.50
CA GLU A 166 7.36 -3.93 -1.95
C GLU A 166 7.17 -5.45 -2.00
N GLN A 167 5.99 -5.97 -1.66
CA GLN A 167 5.67 -7.40 -1.80
C GLN A 167 5.78 -7.86 -3.26
N LYS A 168 5.30 -7.06 -4.20
CA LYS A 168 5.40 -7.35 -5.64
C LYS A 168 6.86 -7.35 -6.09
N LEU A 169 7.64 -6.34 -5.72
CA LEU A 169 9.07 -6.27 -5.99
C LEU A 169 9.81 -7.48 -5.43
N LYS A 170 9.57 -7.84 -4.16
CA LYS A 170 10.18 -9.04 -3.56
C LYS A 170 9.87 -10.30 -4.36
N LYS A 171 8.64 -10.45 -4.85
CA LYS A 171 8.26 -11.60 -5.69
C LYS A 171 8.99 -11.60 -7.04
N GLU A 172 9.09 -10.46 -7.72
CA GLU A 172 9.84 -10.33 -8.98
C GLU A 172 11.34 -10.59 -8.77
N ILE A 173 11.92 -10.05 -7.69
CA ILE A 173 13.31 -10.25 -7.29
C ILE A 173 13.58 -11.73 -6.95
N SER A 174 12.67 -12.39 -6.23
CA SER A 174 12.77 -13.82 -5.92
C SER A 174 12.69 -14.68 -7.19
N ASN A 175 11.94 -14.24 -8.19
CA ASN A 175 11.86 -14.91 -9.50
C ASN A 175 13.04 -14.55 -10.41
N ASN A 176 13.84 -13.54 -10.05
CA ASN A 176 15.02 -13.16 -10.81
C ASN A 176 16.13 -14.18 -10.58
N LYS A 177 16.40 -15.00 -11.60
CA LYS A 177 17.46 -16.00 -11.60
C LYS A 177 18.82 -15.41 -11.20
N PHE A 178 19.09 -14.15 -11.55
CA PHE A 178 20.28 -13.45 -11.12
C PHE A 178 20.37 -13.36 -9.59
N VAL A 179 19.32 -12.82 -8.96
CA VAL A 179 19.31 -12.54 -7.52
C VAL A 179 19.20 -13.82 -6.70
N HIS A 180 18.42 -14.80 -7.16
CA HIS A 180 18.36 -16.12 -6.53
C HIS A 180 19.75 -16.76 -6.44
N ASN A 181 20.44 -16.87 -7.58
CA ASN A 181 21.75 -17.52 -7.63
C ASN A 181 22.84 -16.66 -6.95
N PHE A 182 22.73 -15.32 -7.00
CA PHE A 182 23.60 -14.44 -6.21
C PHE A 182 23.47 -14.74 -4.72
N ARG A 183 22.24 -14.79 -4.18
CA ARG A 183 21.98 -15.08 -2.76
C ARG A 183 22.49 -16.45 -2.35
N GLU A 184 22.36 -17.45 -3.22
CA GLU A 184 22.88 -18.80 -2.94
C GLU A 184 24.41 -18.80 -2.84
N LYS A 185 25.10 -18.11 -3.77
CA LYS A 185 26.56 -17.98 -3.78
C LYS A 185 27.07 -17.13 -2.60
N ASP A 186 26.39 -16.03 -2.30
CA ASP A 186 26.66 -15.18 -1.13
C ASP A 186 26.50 -15.95 0.18
N ALA A 187 25.41 -16.72 0.34
CA ALA A 187 25.20 -17.56 1.51
C ALA A 187 26.30 -18.63 1.68
N LYS A 188 26.74 -19.26 0.58
CA LYS A 188 27.88 -20.20 0.60
C LYS A 188 29.17 -19.51 1.03
N LEU A 189 29.46 -18.32 0.49
CA LEU A 189 30.62 -17.52 0.90
C LEU A 189 30.57 -17.19 2.39
N MET A 190 29.44 -16.71 2.89
CA MET A 190 29.26 -16.36 4.31
C MET A 190 29.37 -17.59 5.21
N GLN A 191 28.87 -18.75 4.79
CA GLN A 191 29.07 -20.01 5.51
C GLN A 191 30.56 -20.37 5.62
N GLN A 192 31.33 -20.23 4.54
CA GLN A 192 32.77 -20.48 4.56
C GLN A 192 33.52 -19.51 5.48
N PHE A 193 33.12 -18.23 5.46
CA PHE A 193 33.68 -17.19 6.32
C PHE A 193 33.47 -17.48 7.81
N TYR A 194 32.22 -17.74 8.21
CA TYR A 194 31.87 -17.90 9.62
C TYR A 194 32.22 -19.28 10.19
N ASN A 195 32.10 -20.36 9.40
CA ASN A 195 32.12 -21.72 9.94
C ASN A 195 33.38 -22.52 9.59
N CYS A 196 34.04 -22.22 8.47
CA CYS A 196 35.17 -23.03 8.00
C CYS A 196 36.51 -22.35 8.24
N ASN A 197 36.54 -21.01 8.22
CA ASN A 197 37.72 -20.16 8.45
C ASN A 197 39.01 -20.71 7.81
N ASN A 198 38.87 -21.26 6.60
CA ASN A 198 39.91 -21.96 5.87
C ASN A 198 40.10 -21.31 4.50
N LYS A 199 41.30 -20.80 4.24
CA LYS A 199 41.66 -20.13 2.97
C LYS A 199 41.39 -21.00 1.74
N TYR A 200 41.52 -22.33 1.85
CA TYR A 200 41.36 -23.27 0.73
C TYR A 200 39.91 -23.45 0.29
N THR A 201 38.93 -23.09 1.12
CA THR A 201 37.51 -23.15 0.78
C THR A 201 36.88 -21.76 0.66
N PHE A 202 37.41 -20.78 1.39
CA PHE A 202 36.96 -19.40 1.34
C PHE A 202 37.35 -18.68 0.04
N ILE A 203 38.60 -18.81 -0.43
CA ILE A 203 39.05 -18.18 -1.68
C ILE A 203 38.24 -18.68 -2.90
N PRO A 204 38.04 -19.99 -3.10
CA PRO A 204 37.19 -20.47 -4.19
C PRO A 204 35.73 -19.97 -4.13
N ALA A 205 35.16 -19.78 -2.92
CA ALA A 205 33.82 -19.22 -2.77
C ALA A 205 33.76 -17.73 -3.17
N ILE A 206 34.82 -16.96 -2.89
CA ILE A 206 34.96 -15.58 -3.38
C ILE A 206 35.05 -15.56 -4.91
N ASP A 207 35.91 -16.39 -5.49
CA ASP A 207 36.12 -16.46 -6.94
C ASP A 207 34.83 -16.86 -7.67
N ASP A 208 34.06 -17.82 -7.12
CA ASP A 208 32.77 -18.23 -7.68
C ASP A 208 31.75 -17.07 -7.71
N LEU A 209 31.69 -16.26 -6.65
CA LEU A 209 30.82 -15.08 -6.60
C LEU A 209 31.29 -13.99 -7.59
N ILE A 210 32.60 -13.73 -7.68
CA ILE A 210 33.17 -12.75 -8.62
C ILE A 210 32.89 -13.15 -10.06
N ASN A 211 33.18 -14.40 -10.43
CA ASN A 211 32.95 -14.92 -11.78
C ASN A 211 31.47 -14.82 -12.18
N TYR A 212 30.58 -15.12 -11.24
CA TYR A 212 29.15 -15.00 -11.43
C TYR A 212 28.71 -13.55 -11.70
N LEU A 213 29.21 -12.59 -10.94
CA LEU A 213 28.93 -11.16 -11.14
C LEU A 213 29.49 -10.64 -12.46
N GLN A 214 30.70 -11.05 -12.84
CA GLN A 214 31.32 -10.68 -14.12
C GLN A 214 30.56 -11.23 -15.33
N TYR A 215 30.09 -12.49 -15.24
CA TYR A 215 29.24 -13.09 -16.28
C TYR A 215 27.99 -12.24 -16.51
N TYR A 216 27.23 -11.92 -15.46
CA TYR A 216 26.00 -11.14 -15.60
C TYR A 216 26.25 -9.69 -16.03
N LYS A 217 27.32 -9.05 -15.55
CA LYS A 217 27.75 -7.73 -16.04
C LYS A 217 27.97 -7.74 -17.56
N THR A 218 28.60 -8.80 -18.08
CA THR A 218 28.86 -8.95 -19.51
C THR A 218 27.57 -9.18 -20.31
N GLN A 219 26.61 -9.94 -19.78
CA GLN A 219 25.31 -10.13 -20.44
C GLN A 219 24.53 -8.81 -20.56
N ILE A 220 24.44 -8.04 -19.46
CA ILE A 220 23.75 -6.74 -19.44
C ILE A 220 24.38 -5.76 -20.44
N GLN A 221 25.71 -5.74 -20.54
CA GLN A 221 26.42 -4.87 -21.50
C GLN A 221 26.18 -5.24 -22.96
N ARG A 222 25.85 -6.51 -23.24
CA ARG A 222 25.52 -6.98 -24.59
C ARG A 222 24.09 -6.64 -24.99
N GLU A 223 23.16 -6.65 -24.05
CA GLU A 223 21.74 -6.29 -24.27
C GLU A 223 21.52 -4.78 -24.50
N GLN A 224 22.52 -3.94 -24.15
CA GLN A 224 22.47 -2.48 -24.30
C GLN A 224 23.12 -1.95 -25.59
N LYS A 225 23.66 -2.82 -26.44
CA LYS A 225 24.22 -2.50 -27.77
C LYS A 225 23.24 -2.88 -28.87
#